data_AF-A0A6A6WWK0-F1
#
_entry.id   AF-A0A6A6WWK0-F1
#
_cell.length_a   1.000
_cell.length_b   1.000
_cell.length_c   1.000
_cell.angle_alpha   90.00
_cell.angle_beta   90.00
_cell.angle_gamma   90.00
#
_symmetry.space_group_name_H-M   'P 1'
#
loop_
_entity.id
_entity.type
_entity.pdbx_description
1 polymer ?
#
loop_
_entity_poly.entity_id
_entity_poly.type
_entity_poly.pdbx_seq_one_letter_code
_entity_poly.pdbx_strand_id
1 'polypeptide(L)'
;MSGSQPPPPAGFPPVNPRVAQYLQTSGRMDTPLSRPGNPTVPVATGRPSPIVNLAPVLGKTPYSDAKDKNPKPDEYIRLQRNILQWLDTHATDQLSSRQAHRWTEQIDPDSGVPCPKLALSLCYYMREIGFSTYCRMVPEKNSFVLYVANPNTDARGTLHDDCYWEQNFKTGEVPPLSNFGFAMELSTMGVADAIEEIGGGIARLTTRLGFDSGMQRVIQHISGLRAPTSGPSSGPAGHGNTGQSPLVPPAGFAGPAASTSA
;
A
#
# COMPACT_ATOMS: atom_id res chain seq x y z
N MET A 1 46.12 -36.40 0.86
CA MET A 1 45.86 -35.28 -0.08
C MET A 1 45.67 -34.03 0.76
N SER A 2 46.74 -33.26 0.99
CA SER A 2 46.69 -32.03 1.78
C SER A 2 46.18 -30.90 0.91
N GLY A 3 44.97 -30.41 1.22
CA GLY A 3 44.37 -29.27 0.54
C GLY A 3 44.92 -27.96 1.11
N SER A 4 45.65 -27.21 0.29
CA SER A 4 46.16 -25.88 0.60
C SER A 4 45.01 -24.87 0.61
N GLN A 5 44.81 -24.20 1.74
CA GLN A 5 43.85 -23.11 1.93
C GLN A 5 44.35 -21.84 1.22
N PRO A 6 43.53 -21.17 0.38
CA PRO A 6 43.94 -19.95 -0.30
C PRO A 6 44.07 -18.76 0.68
N PRO A 7 44.98 -17.82 0.40
CA PRO A 7 45.21 -16.65 1.24
C PRO A 7 44.00 -15.69 1.23
N PRO A 8 43.74 -14.96 2.32
CA PRO A 8 42.68 -13.97 2.38
C PRO A 8 42.99 -12.76 1.48
N PRO A 9 41.96 -12.11 0.90
CA PRO A 9 42.13 -10.95 0.04
C PRO A 9 42.65 -9.74 0.83
N ALA A 10 43.74 -9.14 0.36
CA ALA A 10 44.26 -7.88 0.84
C ALA A 10 43.40 -6.72 0.33
N GLY A 11 42.78 -5.96 1.23
CA GLY A 11 42.14 -4.69 0.85
C GLY A 11 40.92 -4.29 1.68
N PHE A 12 41.08 -4.10 3.00
CA PHE A 12 40.14 -3.25 3.74
C PHE A 12 40.67 -1.80 3.71
N PRO A 13 39.87 -0.82 3.27
CA PRO A 13 40.27 0.58 3.36
C PRO A 13 40.37 1.02 4.84
N PRO A 14 41.27 1.98 5.14
CA PRO A 14 41.47 2.47 6.51
C PRO A 14 40.19 3.10 7.07
N VAL A 15 39.86 2.73 8.30
CA VAL A 15 38.80 3.30 9.12
C VAL A 15 39.10 4.78 9.36
N ASN A 16 38.15 5.64 9.04
CA ASN A 16 38.23 7.09 9.17
C ASN A 16 38.27 7.49 10.68
N PRO A 17 39.35 8.10 11.20
CA PRO A 17 39.53 8.36 12.65
C PRO A 17 38.70 9.54 13.20
N ARG A 18 37.66 10.01 12.50
CA ARG A 18 37.00 11.29 12.79
C ARG A 18 35.86 11.26 13.82
N VAL A 19 35.72 10.17 14.60
CA VAL A 19 34.64 10.03 15.61
C VAL A 19 35.15 10.19 17.06
N ALA A 20 36.42 10.52 17.28
CA ALA A 20 37.02 10.57 18.63
C ALA A 20 37.07 11.97 19.31
N GLN A 21 36.17 12.92 19.00
CA GLN A 21 36.22 14.28 19.58
C GLN A 21 34.90 14.77 20.19
N TYR A 22 34.30 14.02 21.12
CA TYR A 22 33.15 14.52 21.90
C TYR A 22 33.23 14.28 23.42
N LEU A 23 34.44 14.25 23.98
CA LEU A 23 34.62 14.20 25.44
C LEU A 23 35.77 15.11 25.86
N GLN A 24 35.55 16.43 25.92
CA GLN A 24 36.30 17.36 26.77
C GLN A 24 35.77 18.79 26.62
N THR A 25 34.84 19.18 27.50
CA THR A 25 34.68 20.58 27.91
C THR A 25 34.09 20.60 29.31
N SER A 26 34.98 20.34 30.29
CA SER A 26 34.75 20.58 31.70
C SER A 26 35.49 21.86 32.06
N GLY A 27 34.79 22.89 32.54
CA GLY A 27 35.40 23.97 33.30
C GLY A 27 35.07 25.38 32.81
N ARG A 28 33.98 25.95 33.34
CA ARG A 28 34.08 27.22 34.08
C ARG A 28 32.84 27.44 34.94
N MET A 29 33.09 27.57 36.24
CA MET A 29 32.18 28.19 37.20
C MET A 29 32.12 29.69 36.90
N ASP A 30 30.92 30.28 37.03
CA ASP A 30 30.67 31.51 37.78
C ASP A 30 29.14 31.73 37.88
N THR A 31 28.60 31.54 39.08
CA THR A 31 27.28 31.99 39.59
C THR A 31 27.44 33.45 40.11
N PRO A 32 26.39 34.23 40.49
CA PRO A 32 24.93 34.06 40.42
C PRO A 32 24.13 35.34 40.01
N LEU A 33 22.81 35.20 39.81
CA LEU A 33 21.81 36.17 40.32
C LEU A 33 20.41 35.55 40.26
N SER A 34 19.92 35.15 41.42
CA SER A 34 18.61 34.56 41.65
C SER A 34 17.49 35.55 41.34
N ARG A 35 16.68 35.26 40.32
CA ARG A 35 15.38 35.89 40.09
C ARG A 35 14.30 35.03 40.75
N PRO A 36 13.58 35.50 41.78
CA PRO A 36 12.40 34.83 42.28
C PRO A 36 11.23 35.16 41.35
N GLY A 37 10.73 34.17 40.60
CA GLY A 37 9.61 34.43 39.69
C GLY A 37 9.23 33.26 38.82
N ASN A 38 8.38 32.41 39.39
CA ASN A 38 7.58 31.35 38.77
C ASN A 38 8.30 30.01 38.51
N PRO A 39 7.91 28.91 39.21
CA PRO A 39 8.31 27.57 38.83
C PRO A 39 7.64 27.26 37.49
N THR A 40 8.31 27.65 36.41
CA THR A 40 8.00 27.16 35.07
C THR A 40 8.38 25.69 35.12
N VAL A 41 7.39 24.85 35.40
CA VAL A 41 7.51 23.41 35.26
C VAL A 41 8.11 23.19 33.88
N PRO A 42 9.30 22.59 33.74
CA PRO A 42 9.79 22.22 32.43
C PRO A 42 8.71 21.28 31.89
N VAL A 43 7.93 21.79 30.94
CA VAL A 43 7.03 20.97 30.14
C VAL A 43 7.96 19.95 29.55
N ALA A 44 7.97 18.76 30.13
CA ALA A 44 8.64 17.62 29.58
C ALA A 44 8.01 17.49 28.20
N THR A 45 8.72 17.96 27.18
CA THR A 45 8.59 17.51 25.81
C THR A 45 9.03 16.05 25.82
N GLY A 46 8.26 15.22 26.55
CA GLY A 46 8.39 13.80 26.60
C GLY A 46 8.14 13.37 25.17
N ARG A 47 9.19 12.83 24.54
CA ARG A 47 9.01 12.18 23.26
C ARG A 47 7.88 11.17 23.44
N PRO A 48 6.87 11.16 22.56
CA PRO A 48 5.79 10.19 22.65
C PRO A 48 6.42 8.80 22.77
N SER A 49 5.99 8.04 23.77
CA SER A 49 6.44 6.66 23.95
C SER A 49 6.24 5.93 22.62
N PRO A 50 7.22 5.11 22.18
CA PRO A 50 7.14 4.44 20.90
C PRO A 50 5.87 3.60 20.86
N ILE A 51 5.13 3.75 19.76
CA ILE A 51 3.96 2.93 19.48
C ILE A 51 4.44 1.47 19.43
N VAL A 52 3.90 0.63 20.30
CA VAL A 52 4.29 -0.78 20.41
C VAL A 52 3.66 -1.51 19.24
N ASN A 53 4.46 -1.92 18.25
CA ASN A 53 4.00 -2.78 17.18
C ASN A 53 3.78 -4.19 17.72
N LEU A 54 2.60 -4.76 17.47
CA LEU A 54 2.37 -6.19 17.62
C LEU A 54 3.32 -6.95 16.67
N ALA A 55 3.76 -8.13 17.11
CA ALA A 55 4.59 -8.98 16.27
C ALA A 55 3.89 -9.23 14.93
N PRO A 56 4.58 -9.09 13.78
CA PRO A 56 3.97 -9.34 12.48
C PRO A 56 3.37 -10.74 12.42
N VAL A 57 2.12 -10.81 11.97
CA VAL A 57 1.35 -12.06 11.83
C VAL A 57 1.95 -12.94 10.73
N LEU A 58 2.56 -12.29 9.74
CA LEU A 58 3.26 -12.95 8.65
C LEU A 58 4.73 -13.14 8.99
N GLY A 59 5.27 -14.31 8.62
CA GLY A 59 6.71 -14.54 8.69
C GLY A 59 7.51 -13.54 7.85
N LYS A 60 8.82 -13.46 8.11
CA LYS A 60 9.74 -12.59 7.36
C LYS A 60 9.65 -12.85 5.86
N THR A 61 9.65 -11.79 5.07
CA THR A 61 9.72 -11.87 3.60
C THR A 61 11.18 -12.04 3.16
N PRO A 62 11.47 -12.88 2.14
CA PRO A 62 12.80 -12.95 1.54
C PRO A 62 13.10 -11.74 0.62
N TYR A 63 12.07 -10.98 0.25
CA TYR A 63 12.20 -9.74 -0.50
C TYR A 63 12.97 -8.69 0.30
N SER A 64 13.80 -7.89 -0.38
CA SER A 64 14.39 -6.68 0.18
C SER A 64 14.48 -5.62 -0.88
N ASP A 65 13.88 -4.47 -0.61
CA ASP A 65 13.78 -3.32 -1.51
C ASP A 65 15.18 -2.77 -1.88
N ALA A 66 16.16 -2.95 -0.99
CA ALA A 66 17.56 -2.59 -1.22
C ALA A 66 18.27 -3.49 -2.25
N LYS A 67 17.76 -4.70 -2.51
CA LYS A 67 18.30 -5.62 -3.53
C LYS A 67 17.68 -5.38 -4.90
N ASP A 68 16.53 -4.69 -4.97
CA ASP A 68 15.92 -4.32 -6.23
C ASP A 68 16.69 -3.17 -6.89
N LYS A 69 17.42 -3.50 -7.96
CA LYS A 69 18.24 -2.55 -8.73
C LYS A 69 17.44 -1.79 -9.78
N ASN A 70 16.15 -2.07 -9.93
CA ASN A 70 15.33 -1.39 -10.92
C ASN A 70 15.14 0.08 -10.53
N PRO A 71 15.23 1.01 -11.49
CA PRO A 71 14.92 2.41 -11.22
C PRO A 71 13.45 2.51 -10.77
N LYS A 72 13.23 3.24 -9.67
CA LYS A 72 11.91 3.51 -9.12
C LYS A 72 11.47 4.91 -9.57
N PRO A 73 10.19 5.09 -9.96
CA PRO A 73 9.67 6.42 -10.27
C PRO A 73 9.63 7.29 -9.01
N ASP A 74 9.71 8.60 -9.17
CA ASP A 74 9.74 9.56 -8.07
C ASP A 74 8.47 9.48 -7.20
N GLU A 75 7.32 9.21 -7.82
CA GLU A 75 6.02 9.03 -7.18
C GLU A 75 6.06 7.87 -6.18
N TYR A 76 6.69 6.76 -6.57
CA TYR A 76 6.86 5.59 -5.70
C TYR A 76 7.77 5.93 -4.50
N ILE A 77 8.88 6.65 -4.72
CA ILE A 77 9.76 7.08 -3.64
C ILE A 77 9.07 8.05 -2.68
N ARG A 78 8.26 8.98 -3.19
CA ARG A 78 7.45 9.89 -2.36
C ARG A 78 6.44 9.11 -1.52
N LEU A 79 5.78 8.12 -2.11
CA LEU A 79 4.86 7.25 -1.39
C LEU A 79 5.55 6.46 -0.28
N GLN A 80 6.73 5.89 -0.53
CA GLN A 80 7.51 5.20 0.52
C GLN A 80 7.79 6.13 1.70
N ARG A 81 8.16 7.39 1.45
CA ARG A 81 8.37 8.38 2.51
C ARG A 81 7.08 8.69 3.28
N ASN A 82 5.95 8.78 2.59
CA ASN A 82 4.65 9.02 3.22
C ASN A 82 4.25 7.87 4.14
N ILE A 83 4.51 6.62 3.73
CA ILE A 83 4.26 5.43 4.56
C ILE A 83 5.14 5.45 5.82
N LEU A 84 6.44 5.77 5.68
CA LEU A 84 7.33 5.90 6.82
C LEU A 84 6.87 7.01 7.78
N GLN A 85 6.39 8.13 7.26
CA GLN A 85 5.84 9.21 8.07
C GLN A 85 4.53 8.81 8.77
N TRP A 86 3.70 7.98 8.13
CA TRP A 86 2.49 7.44 8.75
C TRP A 86 2.84 6.58 9.98
N LEU A 87 3.92 5.78 9.90
CA LEU A 87 4.44 4.98 11.01
C LEU A 87 4.98 5.79 12.19
N ASP A 88 5.25 7.09 12.04
CA ASP A 88 5.60 7.96 13.17
C ASP A 88 4.40 8.18 14.12
N THR A 89 3.18 7.93 13.64
CA THR A 89 1.92 8.24 14.34
C THR A 89 0.97 7.05 14.46
N HIS A 90 1.22 5.96 13.75
CA HIS A 90 0.36 4.79 13.71
C HIS A 90 1.16 3.50 13.81
N ALA A 91 0.54 2.46 14.39
CA ALA A 91 1.12 1.13 14.48
C ALA A 91 0.95 0.37 13.15
N THR A 92 1.83 -0.59 12.86
CA THR A 92 1.76 -1.39 11.62
C THR A 92 0.49 -2.23 11.49
N ASP A 93 -0.11 -2.63 12.62
CA ASP A 93 -1.37 -3.39 12.71
C ASP A 93 -2.62 -2.51 12.54
N GLN A 94 -2.48 -1.18 12.49
CA GLN A 94 -3.57 -0.24 12.21
C GLN A 94 -3.79 0.00 10.71
N LEU A 95 -3.02 -0.66 9.83
CA LEU A 95 -3.19 -0.54 8.39
C LEU A 95 -4.52 -1.16 7.95
N SER A 96 -5.44 -0.34 7.46
CA SER A 96 -6.67 -0.81 6.81
C SER A 96 -6.45 -1.15 5.34
N SER A 97 -7.29 -2.03 4.80
CA SER A 97 -7.34 -2.33 3.37
C SER A 97 -7.59 -1.08 2.53
N ARG A 98 -8.47 -0.18 2.98
CA ARG A 98 -8.74 1.10 2.33
C ARG A 98 -7.50 1.99 2.23
N GLN A 99 -6.72 2.09 3.30
CA GLN A 99 -5.49 2.88 3.30
C GLN A 99 -4.43 2.27 2.37
N ALA A 100 -4.30 0.94 2.37
CA ALA A 100 -3.41 0.22 1.46
C ALA A 100 -3.81 0.38 -0.03
N HIS A 101 -5.12 0.36 -0.33
CA HIS A 101 -5.66 0.65 -1.66
C HIS A 101 -5.28 2.05 -2.13
N ARG A 102 -5.55 3.08 -1.29
CA ARG A 102 -5.20 4.47 -1.60
C ARG A 102 -3.72 4.67 -1.87
N TRP A 103 -2.86 4.03 -1.08
CA TRP A 103 -1.42 4.06 -1.34
C TRP A 103 -1.06 3.41 -2.67
N THR A 104 -1.72 2.31 -3.03
CA THR A 104 -1.48 1.63 -4.30
C THR A 104 -1.89 2.52 -5.49
N GLU A 105 -3.02 3.20 -5.42
CA GLU A 105 -3.46 4.16 -6.44
C GLU A 105 -2.47 5.34 -6.59
N GLN A 106 -1.91 5.83 -5.48
CA GLN A 106 -0.97 6.96 -5.47
C GLN A 106 0.37 6.68 -6.18
N ILE A 107 0.69 5.43 -6.50
CA ILE A 107 1.87 5.10 -7.30
C ILE A 107 1.75 5.71 -8.70
N ASP A 108 0.55 5.71 -9.29
CA ASP A 108 0.24 6.32 -10.57
C ASP A 108 -0.93 7.31 -10.39
N PRO A 109 -0.65 8.57 -10.04
CA PRO A 109 -1.69 9.55 -9.73
C PRO A 109 -2.53 9.96 -10.93
N ASP A 110 -2.06 9.71 -12.16
CA ASP A 110 -2.77 10.10 -13.38
C ASP A 110 -3.86 9.08 -13.73
N SER A 111 -3.52 7.80 -13.67
CA SER A 111 -4.45 6.71 -14.02
C SER A 111 -5.16 6.10 -12.81
N GLY A 112 -4.57 6.22 -11.62
CA GLY A 112 -4.95 5.47 -10.41
C GLY A 112 -4.61 3.98 -10.50
N VAL A 113 -3.97 3.52 -11.59
CA VAL A 113 -3.72 2.11 -11.89
C VAL A 113 -2.23 1.91 -12.13
N PRO A 114 -1.43 1.64 -11.08
CA PRO A 114 -0.01 1.40 -11.23
C PRO A 114 0.32 0.20 -12.12
N CYS A 115 1.54 0.17 -12.65
CA CYS A 115 2.09 -1.04 -13.24
C CYS A 115 2.05 -2.21 -12.24
N PRO A 116 1.65 -3.44 -12.66
CA PRO A 116 1.67 -4.66 -11.83
C PRO A 116 2.92 -4.84 -10.96
N LYS A 117 4.09 -4.56 -11.55
CA LYS A 117 5.37 -4.69 -10.87
C LYS A 117 5.50 -3.73 -9.70
N LEU A 118 5.06 -2.47 -9.85
CA LEU A 118 5.14 -1.46 -8.79
C LEU A 118 4.14 -1.76 -7.66
N ALA A 119 2.93 -2.20 -7.99
CA ALA A 119 1.95 -2.62 -6.97
C ALA A 119 2.48 -3.80 -6.13
N LEU A 120 3.08 -4.80 -6.79
CA LEU A 120 3.73 -5.91 -6.10
C LEU A 120 4.93 -5.46 -5.26
N SER A 121 5.80 -4.61 -5.80
CA SER A 121 6.93 -4.06 -5.05
C SER A 121 6.46 -3.30 -3.80
N LEU A 122 5.39 -2.50 -3.91
CA LEU A 122 4.83 -1.78 -2.76
C LEU A 122 4.33 -2.75 -1.70
N CYS A 123 3.59 -3.81 -2.10
CA CYS A 123 3.11 -4.84 -1.17
C CYS A 123 4.26 -5.46 -0.36
N TYR A 124 5.36 -5.80 -1.01
CA TYR A 124 6.51 -6.42 -0.34
C TYR A 124 7.35 -5.40 0.45
N TYR A 125 7.45 -4.16 -0.01
CA TYR A 125 8.05 -3.08 0.76
C TYR A 125 7.32 -2.85 2.07
N MET A 126 5.97 -2.75 2.04
CA MET A 126 5.14 -2.65 3.25
C MET A 126 5.41 -3.83 4.19
N ARG A 127 5.51 -5.05 3.65
CA ARG A 127 5.85 -6.23 4.44
C ARG A 127 7.25 -6.18 5.06
N GLU A 128 8.24 -5.66 4.36
CA GLU A 128 9.62 -5.52 4.85
C GLU A 128 9.70 -4.57 6.06
N ILE A 129 8.89 -3.51 6.08
CA ILE A 129 8.84 -2.54 7.19
C ILE A 129 7.86 -2.90 8.31
N GLY A 130 7.22 -4.07 8.23
CA GLY A 130 6.45 -4.66 9.33
C GLY A 130 4.94 -4.72 9.16
N PHE A 131 4.38 -4.20 8.06
CA PHE A 131 2.96 -4.39 7.77
C PHE A 131 2.65 -5.86 7.46
N SER A 132 1.48 -6.34 7.87
CA SER A 132 1.05 -7.71 7.60
C SER A 132 0.40 -7.84 6.21
N THR A 133 1.03 -7.31 5.16
CA THR A 133 0.53 -7.41 3.77
C THR A 133 1.09 -8.61 3.03
N TYR A 134 0.31 -9.22 2.14
CA TYR A 134 0.81 -10.30 1.27
C TYR A 134 0.10 -10.34 -0.08
N CYS A 135 0.71 -11.08 -1.00
CA CYS A 135 0.20 -11.30 -2.34
C CYS A 135 -0.17 -12.77 -2.53
N ARG A 136 -1.29 -13.01 -3.24
CA ARG A 136 -1.69 -14.32 -3.76
C ARG A 136 -1.77 -14.25 -5.28
N MET A 137 -1.06 -15.15 -5.96
CA MET A 137 -1.20 -15.31 -7.41
C MET A 137 -2.45 -16.14 -7.72
N VAL A 138 -3.18 -15.75 -8.77
CA VAL A 138 -4.34 -16.47 -9.32
C VAL A 138 -4.07 -16.77 -10.80
N PRO A 139 -3.28 -17.82 -11.09
CA PRO A 139 -2.81 -18.11 -12.44
C PRO A 139 -3.94 -18.30 -13.46
N GLU A 140 -5.06 -18.90 -13.03
CA GLU A 140 -6.22 -19.18 -13.86
C GLU A 140 -6.85 -17.90 -14.44
N LYS A 141 -6.71 -16.78 -13.72
CA LYS A 141 -7.21 -15.46 -14.10
C LYS A 141 -6.12 -14.54 -14.66
N ASN A 142 -4.86 -15.00 -14.70
CA ASN A 142 -3.69 -14.15 -14.91
C ASN A 142 -3.67 -12.91 -13.99
N SER A 143 -4.16 -13.03 -12.76
CA SER A 143 -4.19 -11.92 -11.79
C SER A 143 -3.37 -12.22 -10.55
N PHE A 144 -3.04 -11.16 -9.82
CA PHE A 144 -2.58 -11.26 -8.45
C PHE A 144 -3.51 -10.43 -7.56
N VAL A 145 -3.63 -10.84 -6.31
CA VAL A 145 -4.50 -10.21 -5.33
C VAL A 145 -3.68 -9.88 -4.09
N LEU A 146 -3.78 -8.64 -3.63
CA LEU A 146 -3.07 -8.13 -2.46
C LEU A 146 -4.02 -8.02 -1.27
N TYR A 147 -3.53 -8.44 -0.11
CA TYR A 147 -4.30 -8.54 1.11
C TYR A 147 -3.58 -7.89 2.29
N VAL A 148 -4.35 -7.35 3.22
CA VAL A 148 -3.92 -7.10 4.60
C VAL A 148 -4.34 -8.33 5.43
N ALA A 149 -3.37 -9.01 6.04
CA ALA A 149 -3.64 -10.20 6.82
C ALA A 149 -4.31 -9.85 8.15
N ASN A 150 -5.35 -10.59 8.49
CA ASN A 150 -6.07 -10.43 9.74
C ASN A 150 -5.29 -11.09 10.89
N PRO A 151 -4.96 -10.35 11.96
CA PRO A 151 -4.19 -10.86 13.08
C PRO A 151 -4.93 -11.89 13.93
N ASN A 152 -6.25 -11.99 13.80
CA ASN A 152 -7.09 -12.84 14.65
C ASN A 152 -7.24 -14.28 14.13
N THR A 153 -6.57 -14.62 13.02
CA THR A 153 -6.69 -15.91 12.36
C THR A 153 -5.36 -16.34 11.79
N ASP A 154 -5.06 -17.64 11.88
CA ASP A 154 -3.91 -18.25 11.21
C ASP A 154 -4.22 -18.64 9.76
N ALA A 155 -5.51 -18.78 9.43
CA ALA A 155 -5.95 -19.09 8.08
C ALA A 155 -5.80 -17.86 7.17
N ARG A 156 -5.21 -18.06 5.98
CA ARG A 156 -4.97 -17.01 4.99
C ARG A 156 -5.88 -17.13 3.78
N GLY A 157 -6.30 -16.01 3.23
CA GLY A 157 -7.09 -15.92 1.99
C GLY A 157 -8.32 -15.03 2.12
N THR A 158 -9.11 -15.00 1.03
CA THR A 158 -10.22 -14.06 0.81
C THR A 158 -11.33 -14.11 1.87
N LEU A 159 -11.46 -15.20 2.62
CA LEU A 159 -12.47 -15.33 3.68
C LEU A 159 -12.02 -14.77 5.04
N HIS A 160 -10.72 -14.51 5.18
CA HIS A 160 -10.09 -14.23 6.48
C HIS A 160 -9.34 -12.91 6.48
N ASP A 161 -8.77 -12.55 5.34
CA ASP A 161 -7.92 -11.38 5.15
C ASP A 161 -8.59 -10.37 4.23
N ASP A 162 -8.27 -9.08 4.44
CA ASP A 162 -8.92 -8.00 3.73
C ASP A 162 -8.22 -7.73 2.40
N CYS A 163 -8.91 -8.02 1.31
CA CYS A 163 -8.40 -7.71 -0.03
C CYS A 163 -8.41 -6.19 -0.25
N TYR A 164 -7.28 -5.65 -0.69
CA TYR A 164 -7.16 -4.23 -1.03
C TYR A 164 -6.75 -3.96 -2.48
N TRP A 165 -6.41 -4.98 -3.27
CA TRP A 165 -6.05 -4.79 -4.68
C TRP A 165 -6.14 -6.10 -5.46
N GLU A 166 -6.68 -6.06 -6.67
CA GLU A 166 -6.53 -7.13 -7.67
C GLU A 166 -6.12 -6.52 -8.99
N GLN A 167 -5.20 -7.17 -9.69
CA GLN A 167 -4.75 -6.69 -10.99
C GLN A 167 -4.27 -7.83 -11.86
N ASN A 168 -4.59 -7.75 -13.15
CA ASN A 168 -4.07 -8.68 -14.14
C ASN A 168 -2.57 -8.40 -14.38
N PHE A 169 -1.70 -9.38 -14.13
CA PHE A 169 -0.25 -9.17 -14.27
C PHE A 169 0.24 -9.15 -15.73
N LYS A 170 -0.61 -9.52 -16.70
CA LYS A 170 -0.30 -9.44 -18.14
C LYS A 170 -0.79 -8.13 -18.75
N THR A 171 -2.02 -7.73 -18.45
CA THR A 171 -2.66 -6.55 -19.08
C THR A 171 -2.52 -5.28 -18.24
N GLY A 172 -2.27 -5.41 -16.92
CA GLY A 172 -2.31 -4.28 -16.00
C GLY A 172 -3.72 -3.83 -15.64
N GLU A 173 -4.77 -4.46 -16.18
CA GLU A 173 -6.14 -4.08 -15.90
C GLU A 173 -6.52 -4.40 -14.46
N VAL A 174 -7.21 -3.45 -13.83
CA VAL A 174 -7.82 -3.60 -12.51
C VAL A 174 -9.31 -3.86 -12.72
N PRO A 175 -9.83 -5.04 -12.32
CA PRO A 175 -11.26 -5.31 -12.44
C PRO A 175 -12.06 -4.31 -11.58
N PRO A 176 -13.26 -3.90 -12.02
CA PRO A 176 -14.10 -3.02 -11.23
C PRO A 176 -14.34 -3.61 -9.84
N LEU A 177 -14.22 -2.78 -8.80
CA LEU A 177 -14.29 -3.22 -7.40
C LEU A 177 -15.63 -3.85 -7.00
N SER A 178 -16.60 -3.90 -7.91
CA SER A 178 -17.98 -4.38 -7.72
C SER A 178 -18.11 -5.83 -7.21
N ASN A 179 -17.02 -6.61 -7.18
CA ASN A 179 -17.02 -7.98 -6.65
C ASN A 179 -16.11 -8.19 -5.43
N PHE A 180 -15.42 -7.16 -4.94
CA PHE A 180 -14.77 -7.26 -3.63
C PHE A 180 -15.84 -7.12 -2.57
N GLY A 181 -15.83 -8.01 -1.58
CA GLY A 181 -16.79 -8.09 -0.48
C GLY A 181 -16.89 -6.85 0.43
N PHE A 182 -16.58 -5.65 -0.06
CA PHE A 182 -16.87 -4.35 0.55
C PHE A 182 -18.37 -4.16 0.88
N ALA A 183 -19.25 -5.00 0.32
CA ALA A 183 -20.67 -5.02 0.64
C ALA A 183 -20.98 -5.31 2.14
N MET A 184 -20.02 -5.75 2.97
CA MET A 184 -20.25 -5.92 4.41
C MET A 184 -19.71 -4.80 5.32
N GLU A 185 -18.86 -3.88 4.84
CA GLU A 185 -18.19 -2.93 5.75
C GLU A 185 -18.81 -1.53 5.77
N LEU A 186 -19.53 -1.13 4.70
CA LEU A 186 -20.22 0.17 4.66
C LEU A 186 -21.46 0.25 5.55
N SER A 187 -21.92 -0.86 6.13
CA SER A 187 -23.07 -0.85 7.03
C SER A 187 -22.72 -0.55 8.50
N THR A 188 -21.43 -0.51 8.86
CA THR A 188 -21.00 -0.57 10.27
C THR A 188 -20.14 0.61 10.73
N MET A 189 -19.52 1.38 9.83
CA MET A 189 -18.73 2.56 10.23
C MET A 189 -19.58 3.83 10.18
N GLY A 190 -19.87 4.36 11.37
CA GLY A 190 -20.45 5.68 11.56
C GLY A 190 -19.59 6.78 10.95
N VAL A 191 -20.25 7.84 10.48
CA VAL A 191 -19.74 9.00 9.73
C VAL A 191 -18.57 9.76 10.40
N ALA A 192 -18.20 9.44 11.64
CA ALA A 192 -17.22 10.20 12.43
C ALA A 192 -15.77 10.06 11.93
N ASP A 193 -15.32 8.86 11.51
CA ASP A 193 -13.92 8.66 11.06
C ASP A 193 -13.64 9.26 9.68
N ALA A 194 -14.68 9.51 8.87
CA ALA A 194 -14.52 10.10 7.54
C ALA A 194 -14.16 11.60 7.59
N ILE A 195 -14.34 12.28 8.72
CA ILE A 195 -14.21 13.74 8.84
C ILE A 195 -12.79 14.17 9.30
N GLU A 196 -12.08 13.38 10.12
CA GLU A 196 -10.71 13.74 10.53
C GLU A 196 -9.65 13.53 9.42
N GLU A 197 -9.86 12.56 8.53
CA GLU A 197 -8.86 12.17 7.53
C GLU A 197 -8.71 13.20 6.39
N ILE A 198 -9.76 13.98 6.10
CA ILE A 198 -9.71 15.05 5.09
C ILE A 198 -9.14 16.36 5.68
N GLY A 199 -9.27 16.57 7.00
CA GLY A 199 -8.83 17.81 7.67
C GLY A 199 -7.32 17.92 7.89
N GLY A 200 -6.62 16.80 8.09
CA GLY A 200 -5.18 16.80 8.44
C GLY A 200 -4.23 17.09 7.27
N GLY A 201 -4.62 16.76 6.03
CA GLY A 201 -3.77 16.89 4.84
C GLY A 201 -3.76 18.29 4.21
N ILE A 202 -4.86 19.04 4.32
CA ILE A 202 -5.00 20.36 3.65
C ILE A 202 -4.43 21.50 4.51
N ALA A 203 -4.45 21.38 5.83
CA ALA A 203 -3.96 22.44 6.74
C ALA A 203 -2.43 22.63 6.73
N ARG A 204 -1.65 21.62 6.32
CA ARG A 204 -0.17 21.72 6.27
C ARG A 204 0.39 22.16 4.92
N LEU A 205 -0.42 22.20 3.86
CA LEU A 205 -0.01 22.73 2.55
C LEU A 205 -0.31 24.23 2.38
N THR A 206 -1.23 24.79 3.18
CA THR A 206 -1.61 26.21 3.10
C THR A 206 -0.71 27.16 3.89
N THR A 207 0.20 26.66 4.73
CA THR A 207 1.07 27.53 5.56
C THR A 207 2.47 27.78 4.96
N ARG A 208 2.80 27.18 3.81
CA ARG A 208 4.19 27.26 3.28
C ARG A 208 4.37 27.73 1.84
N LEU A 209 3.30 28.06 1.12
CA LEU A 209 3.38 28.74 -0.15
C LEU A 209 2.41 29.92 -0.12
N GLY A 210 2.95 31.14 -0.07
CA GLY A 210 2.17 32.35 -0.28
C GLY A 210 1.64 32.35 -1.71
N PHE A 211 0.50 31.70 -1.92
CA PHE A 211 -0.14 31.57 -3.22
C PHE A 211 -1.30 32.55 -3.31
N ASP A 212 -1.17 33.41 -4.32
CA ASP A 212 -2.00 34.57 -4.60
C ASP A 212 -3.47 34.23 -4.84
N SER A 213 -4.32 35.19 -4.48
CA SER A 213 -5.78 35.14 -4.54
C SER A 213 -6.27 35.14 -6.00
N GLY A 214 -6.37 33.95 -6.61
CA GLY A 214 -6.69 33.86 -8.05
C GLY A 214 -7.52 32.68 -8.57
N MET A 215 -8.02 31.76 -7.74
CA MET A 215 -8.81 30.60 -8.22
C MET A 215 -9.96 30.20 -7.27
N GLN A 216 -10.93 31.11 -7.08
CA GLN A 216 -12.21 30.79 -6.43
C GLN A 216 -13.44 30.94 -7.35
N ARG A 217 -13.27 30.98 -8.68
CA ARG A 217 -14.40 31.17 -9.62
C ARG A 217 -14.80 29.98 -10.49
N VAL A 218 -14.31 28.77 -10.22
CA VAL A 218 -14.66 27.59 -11.08
C VAL A 218 -15.60 26.59 -10.39
N ILE A 219 -15.85 26.70 -9.08
CA ILE A 219 -16.72 25.76 -8.33
C ILE A 219 -18.09 26.40 -8.01
N GLN A 220 -18.74 27.03 -9.00
CA GLN A 220 -20.16 27.43 -8.90
C GLN A 220 -20.97 27.24 -10.19
N HIS A 221 -20.52 26.39 -11.13
CA HIS A 221 -21.23 26.20 -12.40
C HIS A 221 -21.79 24.78 -12.66
N ILE A 222 -21.72 23.86 -11.69
CA ILE A 222 -22.23 22.49 -11.83
C ILE A 222 -23.32 22.22 -10.78
N SER A 223 -24.35 23.06 -10.78
CA SER A 223 -25.59 22.84 -10.02
C SER A 223 -26.75 23.40 -10.83
N GLY A 224 -27.11 22.69 -11.88
CA GLY A 224 -28.25 23.03 -12.72
C GLY A 224 -28.16 22.28 -14.03
N LEU A 225 -29.00 21.24 -14.17
CA LEU A 225 -29.69 20.78 -15.38
C LEU A 225 -30.33 19.42 -15.03
N ARG A 226 -31.58 19.41 -14.55
CA ARG A 226 -32.83 19.20 -15.31
C ARG A 226 -32.94 17.83 -15.99
N ALA A 227 -33.89 17.04 -15.48
CA ALA A 227 -34.43 15.84 -16.12
C ALA A 227 -35.28 16.17 -17.37
N PRO A 228 -35.41 15.21 -18.30
CA PRO A 228 -36.61 15.04 -19.10
C PRO A 228 -37.14 13.59 -18.98
N THR A 229 -38.34 13.37 -18.42
CA THR A 229 -39.66 13.27 -19.10
C THR A 229 -39.79 12.16 -20.16
N SER A 230 -40.76 11.30 -19.87
CA SER A 230 -41.36 10.14 -20.56
C SER A 230 -41.80 10.28 -22.03
N GLY A 231 -41.47 9.25 -22.83
CA GLY A 231 -42.27 8.50 -23.86
C GLY A 231 -42.95 9.24 -25.03
N PRO A 232 -43.66 8.54 -25.96
CA PRO A 232 -43.57 7.15 -26.44
C PRO A 232 -43.36 7.04 -27.98
N SER A 233 -43.00 5.87 -28.52
CA SER A 233 -43.14 5.59 -29.96
C SER A 233 -43.23 4.08 -30.24
N SER A 234 -44.11 3.74 -31.16
CA SER A 234 -44.71 2.43 -31.41
C SER A 234 -44.43 1.92 -32.83
N GLY A 235 -43.93 0.68 -32.91
CA GLY A 235 -44.07 -0.30 -34.03
C GLY A 235 -43.25 -0.10 -35.32
N PRO A 236 -43.20 -1.09 -36.25
CA PRO A 236 -43.73 -2.46 -36.22
C PRO A 236 -42.75 -3.58 -36.72
N ALA A 237 -43.31 -4.79 -36.76
CA ALA A 237 -42.85 -6.12 -37.19
C ALA A 237 -41.82 -6.32 -38.34
N GLY A 238 -41.03 -7.39 -38.20
CA GLY A 238 -40.33 -8.12 -39.28
C GLY A 238 -39.54 -9.31 -38.71
N HIS A 239 -40.13 -10.51 -38.67
CA HIS A 239 -39.83 -11.65 -39.58
C HIS A 239 -38.42 -12.24 -39.50
N GLY A 240 -38.33 -13.37 -38.79
CA GLY A 240 -37.66 -14.61 -39.23
C GLY A 240 -36.14 -14.62 -39.38
N ASN A 241 -35.45 -15.42 -38.56
CA ASN A 241 -34.67 -16.54 -39.12
C ASN A 241 -34.31 -17.59 -38.05
N THR A 242 -34.87 -18.79 -38.24
CA THR A 242 -34.45 -20.06 -37.64
C THR A 242 -33.12 -20.49 -38.25
N GLY A 243 -32.04 -20.45 -37.46
CA GLY A 243 -30.74 -21.02 -37.82
C GLY A 243 -30.30 -22.04 -36.77
N GLN A 244 -30.72 -23.29 -36.97
CA GLN A 244 -30.17 -24.46 -36.28
C GLN A 244 -28.65 -24.51 -36.52
N SER A 245 -27.87 -24.67 -35.45
CA SER A 245 -26.48 -25.14 -35.54
C SER A 245 -26.37 -26.51 -34.85
N PRO A 246 -25.72 -27.49 -35.48
CA PRO A 246 -25.76 -28.89 -35.07
C PRO A 246 -24.86 -29.20 -33.87
N LEU A 247 -25.37 -30.11 -33.03
CA LEU A 247 -24.63 -30.86 -32.01
C LEU A 247 -23.39 -31.53 -32.63
N VAL A 248 -22.21 -31.23 -32.08
CA VAL A 248 -20.99 -32.02 -32.27
C VAL A 248 -20.81 -32.90 -31.04
N PRO A 249 -20.73 -34.24 -31.17
CA PRO A 249 -20.42 -35.12 -30.04
C PRO A 249 -18.92 -35.09 -29.67
N PRO A 250 -18.56 -35.23 -28.38
CA PRO A 250 -17.17 -35.31 -27.97
C PRO A 250 -16.54 -36.66 -28.38
N ALA A 251 -15.43 -36.57 -29.11
CA ALA A 251 -14.58 -37.70 -29.43
C ALA A 251 -13.92 -38.26 -28.16
N GLY A 252 -14.12 -39.57 -27.93
CA GLY A 252 -13.49 -40.30 -26.86
C GLY A 252 -11.97 -40.40 -27.05
N PHE A 253 -11.23 -40.13 -25.98
CA PHE A 253 -9.83 -40.51 -25.85
C PHE A 253 -9.75 -41.72 -24.92
N ALA A 254 -9.61 -42.90 -25.52
CA ALA A 254 -9.10 -44.09 -24.87
C ALA A 254 -7.57 -44.06 -24.96
N GLY A 255 -6.89 -44.25 -23.83
CA GLY A 255 -5.43 -44.39 -23.78
C GLY A 255 -5.01 -45.21 -22.55
N PRO A 256 -3.92 -46.00 -22.64
CA PRO A 256 -3.96 -47.39 -22.20
C PRO A 256 -3.21 -47.69 -20.89
N ALA A 257 -3.69 -48.77 -20.27
CA ALA A 257 -2.98 -49.86 -19.60
C ALA A 257 -1.66 -49.60 -18.87
N ALA A 258 -1.70 -49.88 -17.57
CA ALA A 258 -0.57 -50.16 -16.72
C ALA A 258 0.29 -51.31 -17.26
N SER A 259 1.61 -51.11 -17.24
CA SER A 259 2.60 -52.18 -17.37
C SER A 259 3.33 -52.33 -16.05
N THR A 260 3.09 -53.47 -15.43
CA THR A 260 3.85 -54.09 -14.35
C THR A 260 5.25 -54.44 -14.83
N SER A 261 6.28 -54.20 -14.04
CA SER A 261 7.56 -54.91 -14.14
C SER A 261 8.21 -55.03 -12.78
N ALA A 262 8.62 -56.27 -12.52
CA ALA A 262 9.30 -56.91 -11.39
C ALA A 262 10.13 -56.05 -10.43
#